data_AF-A0A944P2X6-F1
#
_entry.id   AF-A0A944P2X6-F1
#
_cell.length_a   1.000
_cell.length_b   1.000
_cell.length_c   1.000
_cell.angle_alpha   90.00
_cell.angle_beta   90.00
_cell.angle_gamma   90.00
#
_symmetry.space_group_name_H-M   'P 1'
#
loop_
_entity.id
_entity.type
_entity.pdbx_description
1 polymer ?
#
loop_
_entity_poly.entity_id
_entity_poly.type
_entity_poly.pdbx_seq_one_letter_code
_entity_poly.pdbx_strand_id
1 'polypeptide(L)'
;MFHGSIPAPLRSIIYEHAGTWPEGDIYVGCSGNMTIERVLHEKFGSSRPVHGNDIQAYSCALGWYLAGDPLEYTLREEYEEELGWLHPYLEDRADLMATLMLGTRFLQYVGKEGVYYRRMMAATQDQWPRMHEKTATKLRGLETRLGSFYAGDVRDYLDQVPPEAPVVMFPPFYSGDYTSQFAPIDAAFDWPEPTFGELDENGKERIIEQVQDRPNWVLGLHIERPELRRQLAGVVQTANRGLPIYVYAAAGPRRIVRPRQPVEPIPMPKIGKDDVLGDRMSLHILTGGQFAAIRSQFMSKTIKPGSPLIACGVAVDGKLIGAFAYLPPKFDPNTAYLMSDFPVSWTRYRRLAKLIVMAASTKEAQLLIQRSLSKRITGWATTAFTDRPNSAKYGRGIPGVRLQKRTEATPKDPGDGIHRYQLQYGGPIGRYDLAGALELWKTKHGKDER
;
A
#
# COMPACT_ATOMS: atom_id res chain seq x y z
N MET A 1 -5.35 -4.31 -0.88
CA MET A 1 -5.00 -5.60 -1.50
C MET A 1 -4.83 -6.59 -0.35
N PHE A 2 -5.32 -7.81 -0.47
CA PHE A 2 -5.03 -8.85 0.53
C PHE A 2 -3.53 -9.15 0.47
N HIS A 3 -2.86 -9.27 1.61
CA HIS A 3 -1.43 -9.59 1.64
C HIS A 3 -1.23 -11.06 1.17
N GLY A 4 -0.16 -11.36 0.43
CA GLY A 4 -0.02 -12.65 -0.27
C GLY A 4 -0.73 -12.72 -1.63
N SER A 5 -1.21 -11.59 -2.17
CA SER A 5 -1.69 -11.50 -3.57
C SER A 5 -0.67 -10.80 -4.46
N ILE A 6 -0.45 -11.33 -5.66
CA ILE A 6 0.42 -10.69 -6.67
C ILE A 6 -0.33 -9.64 -7.51
N PRO A 7 0.34 -8.55 -7.95
CA PRO A 7 -0.30 -7.48 -8.69
C PRO A 7 -0.72 -7.93 -10.11
N ALA A 8 -1.74 -7.26 -10.68
CA ALA A 8 -2.26 -7.59 -12.01
C ALA A 8 -1.21 -7.74 -13.12
N PRO A 9 -0.19 -6.86 -13.23
CA PRO A 9 0.81 -7.02 -14.26
C PRO A 9 1.71 -8.24 -14.07
N LEU A 10 1.97 -8.66 -12.82
CA LEU A 10 2.70 -9.92 -12.55
C LEU A 10 1.87 -11.13 -12.98
N ARG A 11 0.55 -11.11 -12.70
CA ARG A 11 -0.38 -12.14 -13.19
C ARG A 11 -0.34 -12.29 -14.71
N SER A 12 -0.35 -11.17 -15.43
CA SER A 12 -0.28 -11.18 -16.90
C SER A 12 1.04 -11.76 -17.43
N ILE A 13 2.17 -11.47 -16.77
CA ILE A 13 3.47 -12.06 -17.13
C ILE A 13 3.41 -13.58 -16.93
N ILE A 14 2.94 -14.06 -15.77
CA ILE A 14 2.80 -15.50 -15.50
C ILE A 14 1.88 -16.17 -16.53
N TYR A 15 0.73 -15.56 -16.85
CA TYR A 15 -0.19 -16.07 -17.87
C TYR A 15 0.46 -16.22 -19.25
N GLU A 16 1.34 -15.30 -19.61
CA GLU A 16 2.08 -15.33 -20.88
C GLU A 16 3.14 -16.45 -20.89
N HIS A 17 3.99 -16.53 -19.86
CA HIS A 17 5.01 -17.58 -19.76
C HIS A 17 4.40 -18.98 -19.70
N ALA A 18 3.32 -19.15 -18.94
CA ALA A 18 2.64 -20.44 -18.82
C ALA A 18 2.16 -20.98 -20.17
N GLY A 19 1.81 -20.09 -21.11
CA GLY A 19 1.38 -20.49 -22.46
C GLY A 19 2.48 -21.10 -23.33
N THR A 20 3.73 -21.06 -22.89
CA THR A 20 4.89 -21.63 -23.60
C THR A 20 5.36 -22.96 -23.02
N TRP A 21 4.80 -23.39 -21.88
CA TRP A 21 5.21 -24.63 -21.22
C TRP A 21 4.60 -25.86 -21.89
N PRO A 22 5.31 -27.02 -21.84
CA PRO A 22 4.79 -28.27 -22.34
C PRO A 22 3.49 -28.66 -21.63
N GLU A 23 2.72 -29.58 -22.22
CA GLU A 23 1.55 -30.16 -21.57
C GLU A 23 1.93 -30.85 -20.26
N GLY A 24 0.96 -30.93 -19.34
CA GLY A 24 1.13 -31.50 -18.01
C GLY A 24 0.85 -30.52 -16.88
N ASP A 25 0.97 -31.05 -15.67
CA ASP A 25 0.64 -30.37 -14.42
C ASP A 25 1.58 -29.20 -14.14
N ILE A 26 1.09 -28.21 -13.40
CA ILE A 26 1.85 -27.00 -13.05
C ILE A 26 1.94 -26.90 -11.52
N TYR A 27 3.14 -26.61 -11.03
CA TYR A 27 3.41 -26.58 -9.59
C TYR A 27 3.69 -25.15 -9.14
N VAL A 28 3.02 -24.73 -8.08
CA VAL A 28 3.14 -23.39 -7.50
C VAL A 28 3.66 -23.50 -6.07
N GLY A 29 4.73 -22.77 -5.78
CA GLY A 29 5.28 -22.65 -4.43
C GLY A 29 4.96 -21.29 -3.80
N CYS A 30 4.75 -21.27 -2.49
CA CYS A 30 4.41 -20.07 -1.71
C CYS A 30 3.14 -19.37 -2.23
N SER A 31 2.04 -20.11 -2.28
CA SER A 31 0.78 -19.75 -2.94
C SER A 31 0.08 -18.49 -2.41
N GLY A 32 0.23 -18.18 -1.13
CA GLY A 32 -0.44 -17.10 -0.41
C GLY A 32 -1.95 -17.14 -0.60
N ASN A 33 -2.49 -16.16 -1.33
CA ASN A 33 -3.93 -16.06 -1.61
C ASN A 33 -4.36 -16.75 -2.91
N MET A 34 -3.64 -17.82 -3.30
CA MET A 34 -3.90 -18.64 -4.49
C MET A 34 -4.00 -17.84 -5.80
N THR A 35 -3.25 -16.74 -5.89
CA THR A 35 -3.43 -15.78 -6.99
C THR A 35 -2.78 -16.28 -8.29
N ILE A 36 -1.71 -17.05 -8.19
CA ILE A 36 -1.02 -17.66 -9.34
C ILE A 36 -1.89 -18.79 -9.89
N GLU A 37 -2.39 -19.64 -9.01
CA GLU A 37 -3.23 -20.79 -9.28
C GLU A 37 -4.51 -20.38 -9.99
N ARG A 38 -5.18 -19.33 -9.52
CA ARG A 38 -6.36 -18.79 -10.18
C ARG A 38 -6.08 -18.33 -11.61
N VAL A 39 -4.92 -17.71 -11.86
CA VAL A 39 -4.51 -17.26 -13.21
C VAL A 39 -4.22 -18.45 -14.12
N LEU A 40 -3.55 -19.47 -13.60
CA LEU A 40 -3.25 -20.70 -14.34
C LEU A 40 -4.52 -21.50 -14.64
N HIS A 41 -5.42 -21.62 -13.67
CA HIS A 41 -6.72 -22.25 -13.85
C HIS A 41 -7.61 -21.45 -14.82
N GLU A 42 -7.62 -20.11 -14.77
CA GLU A 42 -8.33 -19.31 -15.77
C GLU A 42 -7.81 -19.56 -17.20
N LYS A 43 -6.51 -19.86 -17.34
CA LYS A 43 -5.89 -20.13 -18.64
C LYS A 43 -6.18 -21.53 -19.17
N PHE A 44 -6.10 -22.55 -18.31
CA PHE A 44 -6.11 -23.95 -18.74
C PHE A 44 -7.34 -24.73 -18.26
N GLY A 45 -8.16 -24.16 -17.38
CA GLY A 45 -9.23 -24.87 -16.70
C GLY A 45 -8.72 -26.14 -16.02
N SER A 46 -9.54 -27.19 -16.06
CA SER A 46 -9.18 -28.51 -15.54
C SER A 46 -8.30 -29.35 -16.48
N SER A 47 -7.93 -28.85 -17.66
CA SER A 47 -7.09 -29.61 -18.61
C SER A 47 -5.63 -29.72 -18.17
N ARG A 48 -5.18 -28.82 -17.30
CA ARG A 48 -3.86 -28.84 -16.67
C ARG A 48 -4.02 -28.60 -15.17
N PRO A 49 -4.03 -29.67 -14.37
CA PRO A 49 -4.03 -29.57 -12.92
C PRO A 49 -2.94 -28.62 -12.39
N VAL A 50 -3.31 -27.80 -11.42
CA VAL A 50 -2.39 -26.89 -10.73
C VAL A 50 -2.25 -27.36 -9.29
N HIS A 51 -1.02 -27.53 -8.83
CA HIS A 51 -0.69 -28.02 -7.50
C HIS A 51 -0.06 -26.88 -6.68
N GLY A 52 -0.66 -26.54 -5.54
CA GLY A 52 -0.23 -25.43 -4.70
C GLY A 52 0.54 -25.88 -3.45
N ASN A 53 1.26 -24.94 -2.84
CA ASN A 53 1.96 -25.16 -1.59
C ASN A 53 2.02 -23.88 -0.74
N ASP A 54 1.76 -24.02 0.55
CA ASP A 54 2.05 -22.99 1.55
C ASP A 54 2.19 -23.59 2.95
N ILE A 55 2.49 -22.72 3.92
CA ILE A 55 2.69 -23.06 5.34
C ILE A 55 1.73 -22.31 6.27
N GLN A 56 1.06 -21.24 5.82
CA GLN A 56 0.24 -20.42 6.73
C GLN A 56 -1.19 -20.97 6.87
N ALA A 57 -1.78 -20.86 8.06
CA ALA A 57 -3.13 -21.32 8.35
C ALA A 57 -4.15 -20.89 7.27
N TYR A 58 -4.19 -19.59 6.96
CA TYR A 58 -5.14 -19.08 5.98
C TYR A 58 -4.94 -19.67 4.58
N SER A 59 -3.68 -19.71 4.10
CA SER A 59 -3.37 -20.21 2.77
C SER A 59 -3.56 -21.72 2.67
N CYS A 60 -3.26 -22.46 3.75
CA CYS A 60 -3.49 -23.91 3.82
C CYS A 60 -4.98 -24.23 3.78
N ALA A 61 -5.80 -23.53 4.56
CA ALA A 61 -7.25 -23.65 4.48
C ALA A 61 -7.77 -23.38 3.07
N LEU A 62 -7.30 -22.31 2.42
CA LEU A 62 -7.72 -21.98 1.06
C LEU A 62 -7.23 -23.01 0.03
N GLY A 63 -6.02 -23.54 0.21
CA GLY A 63 -5.41 -24.55 -0.63
C GLY A 63 -6.20 -25.86 -0.58
N TRP A 64 -6.42 -26.39 0.63
CA TRP A 64 -7.29 -27.54 0.88
C TRP A 64 -8.68 -27.29 0.31
N TYR A 65 -9.28 -26.11 0.56
CA TYR A 65 -10.59 -25.74 0.03
C TYR A 65 -10.67 -25.93 -1.50
N LEU A 66 -9.68 -25.43 -2.23
CA LEU A 66 -9.63 -25.53 -3.69
C LEU A 66 -9.22 -26.91 -4.21
N ALA A 67 -8.46 -27.69 -3.44
CA ALA A 67 -8.06 -29.07 -3.78
C ALA A 67 -9.17 -30.10 -3.53
N GLY A 68 -10.17 -29.76 -2.71
CA GLY A 68 -11.24 -30.69 -2.32
C GLY A 68 -10.99 -31.40 -0.99
N ASP A 69 -9.89 -31.09 -0.31
CA ASP A 69 -9.49 -31.71 0.95
C ASP A 69 -10.33 -31.21 2.15
N PRO A 70 -10.40 -31.99 3.24
CA PRO A 70 -11.01 -31.55 4.50
C PRO A 70 -10.37 -30.27 5.06
N LEU A 71 -11.18 -29.44 5.70
CA LEU A 71 -10.72 -28.27 6.45
C LEU A 71 -10.77 -28.58 7.94
N GLU A 72 -9.67 -29.05 8.49
CA GLU A 72 -9.57 -29.43 9.90
C GLU A 72 -9.26 -28.22 10.79
N TYR A 73 -10.22 -27.28 10.89
CA TYR A 73 -10.12 -26.12 11.78
C TYR A 73 -11.19 -26.21 12.86
N THR A 74 -10.77 -26.16 14.12
CA THR A 74 -11.68 -26.18 15.27
C THR A 74 -11.42 -24.96 16.15
N LEU A 75 -12.48 -24.27 16.57
CA LEU A 75 -12.36 -23.13 17.48
C LEU A 75 -11.82 -23.64 18.83
N ARG A 76 -10.74 -23.02 19.34
CA ARG A 76 -10.17 -23.40 20.64
C ARG A 76 -11.13 -23.01 21.77
N GLU A 77 -11.21 -23.85 22.79
CA GLU A 77 -12.10 -23.67 23.96
C GLU A 77 -11.87 -22.31 24.67
N GLU A 78 -10.62 -21.84 24.72
CA GLU A 78 -10.26 -20.56 25.34
C GLU A 78 -10.88 -19.33 24.65
N TYR A 79 -11.35 -19.46 23.41
CA TYR A 79 -12.04 -18.40 22.67
C TYR A 79 -13.56 -18.56 22.62
N GLU A 80 -14.12 -19.58 23.28
CA GLU A 80 -15.56 -19.88 23.21
C GLU A 80 -16.43 -18.70 23.69
N GLU A 81 -16.00 -17.99 24.74
CA GLU A 81 -16.72 -16.82 25.26
C GLU A 81 -16.78 -15.67 24.24
N GLU A 82 -15.69 -15.39 23.53
CA GLU A 82 -15.60 -14.25 22.61
C GLU A 82 -16.06 -14.60 21.18
N LEU A 83 -15.89 -15.86 20.77
CA LEU A 83 -16.03 -16.33 19.39
C LEU A 83 -17.04 -17.47 19.21
N GLY A 84 -17.66 -18.01 20.26
CA GLY A 84 -18.64 -19.10 20.15
C GLY A 84 -19.86 -18.77 19.29
N TRP A 85 -20.16 -17.49 19.08
CA TRP A 85 -21.17 -17.04 18.11
C TRP A 85 -20.84 -17.44 16.64
N LEU A 86 -19.62 -17.90 16.36
CA LEU A 86 -19.19 -18.40 15.06
C LEU A 86 -19.66 -19.82 14.77
N HIS A 87 -20.04 -20.64 15.76
CA HIS A 87 -20.39 -22.06 15.57
C HIS A 87 -21.32 -22.36 14.38
N PRO A 88 -22.41 -21.60 14.15
CA PRO A 88 -23.29 -21.82 12.99
C PRO A 88 -22.62 -21.67 11.62
N TYR A 89 -21.40 -21.12 11.59
CA TYR A 89 -20.64 -20.78 10.39
C TYR A 89 -19.35 -21.61 10.25
N LEU A 90 -19.19 -22.68 11.04
CA LEU A 90 -18.02 -23.56 11.03
C LEU A 90 -18.32 -24.97 10.50
N GLU A 91 -19.59 -25.34 10.34
CA GLU A 91 -19.99 -26.72 9.96
C GLU A 91 -19.78 -27.02 8.46
N ASP A 92 -20.30 -26.17 7.57
CA ASP A 92 -20.11 -26.34 6.13
C ASP A 92 -18.72 -25.87 5.71
N ARG A 93 -18.11 -26.58 4.75
CA ARG A 93 -16.76 -26.31 4.27
C ARG A 93 -16.62 -24.91 3.67
N ALA A 94 -17.63 -24.44 2.93
CA ALA A 94 -17.60 -23.08 2.37
C ALA A 94 -17.85 -22.02 3.44
N ASP A 95 -18.66 -22.33 4.45
CA ASP A 95 -18.91 -21.45 5.59
C ASP A 95 -17.67 -21.32 6.47
N LEU A 96 -16.99 -22.42 6.78
CA LEU A 96 -15.73 -22.44 7.52
C LEU A 96 -14.66 -21.62 6.79
N MET A 97 -14.47 -21.85 5.49
CA MET A 97 -13.52 -21.06 4.70
C MET A 97 -13.91 -19.57 4.65
N ALA A 98 -15.21 -19.24 4.52
CA ALA A 98 -15.68 -17.86 4.59
C ALA A 98 -15.37 -17.22 5.96
N THR A 99 -15.56 -17.97 7.03
CA THR A 99 -15.25 -17.55 8.41
C THR A 99 -13.76 -17.26 8.57
N LEU A 100 -12.87 -18.17 8.13
CA LEU A 100 -11.42 -17.96 8.16
C LEU A 100 -10.98 -16.76 7.30
N MET A 101 -11.56 -16.60 6.10
CA MET A 101 -11.32 -15.43 5.22
C MET A 101 -11.69 -14.12 5.90
N LEU A 102 -12.86 -14.05 6.53
CA LEU A 102 -13.32 -12.87 7.25
C LEU A 102 -12.51 -12.65 8.54
N GLY A 103 -12.08 -13.75 9.18
CA GLY A 103 -11.20 -13.81 10.35
C GLY A 103 -9.96 -12.94 10.22
N THR A 104 -9.33 -12.94 9.04
CA THR A 104 -8.17 -12.09 8.70
C THR A 104 -8.38 -10.59 8.94
N ARG A 105 -9.62 -10.13 9.11
CA ARG A 105 -9.95 -8.72 9.34
C ARG A 105 -10.30 -8.37 10.79
N PHE A 106 -10.88 -9.31 11.54
CA PHE A 106 -11.45 -9.00 12.86
C PHE A 106 -10.77 -9.74 14.01
N LEU A 107 -10.16 -10.91 13.78
CA LEU A 107 -9.52 -11.69 14.87
C LEU A 107 -8.42 -10.89 15.58
N GLN A 108 -7.76 -9.95 14.90
CA GLN A 108 -6.80 -9.01 15.50
C GLN A 108 -7.38 -8.12 16.63
N TYR A 109 -8.70 -8.02 16.75
CA TYR A 109 -9.38 -7.23 17.78
C TYR A 109 -9.86 -8.08 18.98
N VAL A 110 -9.84 -9.41 18.86
CA VAL A 110 -10.26 -10.35 19.90
C VAL A 110 -9.29 -10.27 21.08
N GLY A 111 -9.81 -10.29 22.31
CA GLY A 111 -9.04 -10.10 23.54
C GLY A 111 -8.43 -8.71 23.74
N LYS A 112 -8.73 -7.71 22.87
CA LYS A 112 -8.18 -6.35 22.98
C LYS A 112 -9.10 -5.42 23.77
N GLU A 113 -8.54 -4.73 24.75
CA GLU A 113 -9.28 -3.77 25.57
C GLU A 113 -9.37 -2.37 24.96
N GLY A 114 -10.55 -1.75 25.06
CA GLY A 114 -10.75 -0.33 24.72
C GLY A 114 -12.02 -0.07 23.90
N VAL A 115 -12.50 1.18 23.94
CA VAL A 115 -13.74 1.59 23.25
C VAL A 115 -13.67 1.36 21.74
N TYR A 116 -12.50 1.56 21.14
CA TYR A 116 -12.29 1.33 19.71
C TYR A 116 -12.49 -0.15 19.34
N TYR A 117 -11.80 -1.07 20.01
CA TYR A 117 -11.85 -2.51 19.69
C TYR A 117 -13.24 -3.10 19.94
N ARG A 118 -13.89 -2.74 21.05
CA ARG A 118 -15.28 -3.13 21.31
C ARG A 118 -16.23 -2.67 20.21
N ARG A 119 -16.05 -1.43 19.71
CA ARG A 119 -16.86 -0.93 18.58
C ARG A 119 -16.59 -1.71 17.30
N MET A 120 -15.34 -2.09 17.03
CA MET A 120 -14.99 -2.88 15.86
C MET A 120 -15.56 -4.29 15.92
N MET A 121 -15.53 -4.94 17.10
CA MET A 121 -16.12 -6.25 17.31
C MET A 121 -17.65 -6.23 17.19
N ALA A 122 -18.32 -5.30 17.87
CA ALA A 122 -19.78 -5.16 17.78
C ALA A 122 -20.24 -4.90 16.32
N ALA A 123 -19.58 -3.97 15.63
CA ALA A 123 -19.90 -3.69 14.22
C ALA A 123 -19.61 -4.89 13.29
N THR A 124 -18.68 -5.78 13.66
CA THR A 124 -18.40 -7.01 12.92
C THR A 124 -19.52 -8.01 13.12
N GLN A 125 -19.91 -8.28 14.37
CA GLN A 125 -21.00 -9.18 14.72
C GLN A 125 -22.33 -8.73 14.07
N ASP A 126 -22.68 -7.44 14.17
CA ASP A 126 -23.89 -6.87 13.57
C ASP A 126 -23.98 -7.08 12.05
N GLN A 127 -22.84 -7.05 11.36
CA GLN A 127 -22.77 -7.18 9.90
C GLN A 127 -22.47 -8.62 9.45
N TRP A 128 -22.17 -9.51 10.39
CA TRP A 128 -21.61 -10.82 10.10
C TRP A 128 -22.50 -11.65 9.18
N PRO A 129 -23.81 -11.86 9.44
CA PRO A 129 -24.64 -12.74 8.62
C PRO A 129 -24.61 -12.36 7.14
N ARG A 130 -24.68 -11.05 6.85
CA ARG A 130 -24.64 -10.51 5.49
C ARG A 130 -23.25 -10.66 4.84
N MET A 131 -22.19 -10.39 5.60
CA MET A 131 -20.81 -10.48 5.08
C MET A 131 -20.40 -11.92 4.82
N HIS A 132 -20.75 -12.80 5.75
CA HIS A 132 -20.48 -14.23 5.68
C HIS A 132 -21.23 -14.87 4.53
N GLU A 133 -22.56 -14.71 4.45
CA GLU A 133 -23.37 -15.27 3.35
C GLU A 133 -22.87 -14.83 1.98
N LYS A 134 -22.53 -13.54 1.84
CA LYS A 134 -21.95 -13.00 0.60
C LYS A 134 -20.60 -13.64 0.26
N THR A 135 -19.81 -14.02 1.25
CA THR A 135 -18.50 -14.64 1.06
C THR A 135 -18.64 -16.14 0.77
N ALA A 136 -19.46 -16.85 1.54
CA ALA A 136 -19.75 -18.27 1.35
C ALA A 136 -20.39 -18.54 -0.02
N THR A 137 -21.39 -17.75 -0.43
CA THR A 137 -21.99 -17.82 -1.77
C THR A 137 -20.93 -17.68 -2.88
N LYS A 138 -19.97 -16.77 -2.72
CA LYS A 138 -18.88 -16.61 -3.69
C LYS A 138 -17.94 -17.81 -3.71
N LEU A 139 -17.62 -18.38 -2.56
CA LEU A 139 -16.77 -19.57 -2.44
C LEU A 139 -17.43 -20.77 -3.11
N ARG A 140 -18.71 -21.02 -2.82
CA ARG A 140 -19.51 -22.09 -3.46
C ARG A 140 -19.56 -21.94 -4.99
N GLY A 141 -19.62 -20.70 -5.48
CA GLY A 141 -19.59 -20.39 -6.91
C GLY A 141 -18.20 -20.32 -7.55
N LEU A 142 -17.11 -20.63 -6.84
CA LEU A 142 -15.79 -20.66 -7.45
C LEU A 142 -15.68 -21.86 -8.39
N GLU A 143 -15.20 -21.61 -9.61
CA GLU A 143 -14.84 -22.65 -10.58
C GLU A 143 -13.40 -23.14 -10.40
N THR A 144 -12.51 -22.30 -9.85
CA THR A 144 -11.11 -22.67 -9.62
C THR A 144 -10.98 -23.91 -8.75
N ARG A 145 -10.20 -24.89 -9.23
CA ARG A 145 -9.83 -26.11 -8.50
C ARG A 145 -8.34 -26.36 -8.62
N LEU A 146 -7.75 -26.93 -7.57
CA LEU A 146 -6.38 -27.44 -7.57
C LEU A 146 -6.39 -28.94 -7.81
N GLY A 147 -5.32 -29.46 -8.40
CA GLY A 147 -5.08 -30.90 -8.51
C GLY A 147 -4.70 -31.51 -7.15
N SER A 148 -3.87 -30.81 -6.39
CA SER A 148 -3.59 -31.10 -4.98
C SER A 148 -3.03 -29.86 -4.27
N PHE A 149 -2.95 -29.93 -2.95
CA PHE A 149 -2.31 -28.92 -2.13
C PHE A 149 -1.37 -29.56 -1.11
N TYR A 150 -0.14 -29.06 -1.02
CA TYR A 150 0.84 -29.50 -0.02
C TYR A 150 1.00 -28.43 1.07
N ALA A 151 0.52 -28.73 2.27
CA ALA A 151 0.74 -27.91 3.46
C ALA A 151 2.09 -28.28 4.09
N GLY A 152 3.11 -27.46 3.88
CA GLY A 152 4.47 -27.80 4.29
C GLY A 152 5.54 -26.89 3.70
N ASP A 153 6.79 -27.13 4.09
CA ASP A 153 7.93 -26.36 3.60
C ASP A 153 8.06 -26.47 2.08
N VAL A 154 8.20 -25.34 1.40
CA VAL A 154 8.35 -25.31 -0.07
C VAL A 154 9.59 -26.07 -0.54
N ARG A 155 10.64 -26.16 0.29
CA ARG A 155 11.87 -26.92 -0.04
C ARG A 155 11.57 -28.41 -0.19
N ASP A 156 10.80 -28.95 0.75
CA ASP A 156 10.40 -30.37 0.77
C ASP A 156 9.33 -30.66 -0.30
N TYR A 157 8.48 -29.67 -0.58
CA TYR A 157 7.55 -29.74 -1.70
C TYR A 157 8.28 -29.86 -3.04
N LEU A 158 9.26 -29.00 -3.29
CA LEU A 158 10.02 -28.99 -4.54
C LEU A 158 10.85 -30.25 -4.75
N ASP A 159 11.23 -30.97 -3.68
CA ASP A 159 11.89 -32.28 -3.82
C ASP A 159 10.94 -33.37 -4.34
N GLN A 160 9.62 -33.18 -4.20
CA GLN A 160 8.58 -34.10 -4.67
C GLN A 160 8.03 -33.73 -6.06
N VAL A 161 8.22 -32.49 -6.49
CA VAL A 161 7.79 -32.01 -7.81
C VAL A 161 8.63 -32.66 -8.91
N PRO A 162 8.02 -33.25 -9.96
CA PRO A 162 8.76 -33.85 -11.06
C PRO A 162 9.79 -32.88 -11.68
N PRO A 163 11.03 -33.30 -11.97
CA PRO A 163 12.09 -32.40 -12.45
C PRO A 163 11.76 -31.60 -13.72
N GLU A 164 11.00 -32.22 -14.63
CA GLU A 164 10.60 -31.60 -15.90
C GLU A 164 9.36 -30.70 -15.79
N ALA A 165 8.68 -30.72 -14.65
CA ALA A 165 7.42 -30.02 -14.49
C ALA A 165 7.60 -28.50 -14.39
N PRO A 166 6.70 -27.71 -14.98
CA PRO A 166 6.73 -26.26 -14.83
C PRO A 166 6.49 -25.80 -13.39
N VAL A 167 7.34 -24.87 -12.92
CA VAL A 167 7.23 -24.28 -11.58
C VAL A 167 7.07 -22.77 -11.61
N VAL A 168 6.16 -22.24 -10.78
CA VAL A 168 6.00 -20.81 -10.57
C VAL A 168 6.05 -20.49 -9.09
N MET A 169 6.78 -19.44 -8.72
CA MET A 169 6.73 -18.99 -7.33
C MET A 169 7.01 -17.50 -7.17
N PHE A 170 6.52 -17.01 -6.04
CA PHE A 170 6.76 -15.66 -5.56
C PHE A 170 7.04 -15.70 -4.05
N PRO A 171 8.23 -16.18 -3.65
CA PRO A 171 8.51 -16.43 -2.23
C PRO A 171 8.65 -15.12 -1.44
N PRO A 172 8.12 -15.06 -0.21
CA PRO A 172 8.18 -13.87 0.63
C PRO A 172 9.55 -13.76 1.33
N PHE A 173 10.61 -13.37 0.61
CA PHE A 173 11.98 -13.22 1.15
C PHE A 173 12.19 -12.02 2.12
N TYR A 174 11.14 -11.56 2.80
CA TYR A 174 11.21 -10.52 3.82
C TYR A 174 11.16 -11.13 5.23
N SER A 175 11.99 -10.62 6.14
CA SER A 175 12.04 -11.08 7.54
C SER A 175 10.79 -10.67 8.34
N GLY A 176 10.13 -11.62 9.01
CA GLY A 176 9.27 -11.41 10.18
C GLY A 176 7.80 -11.01 9.94
N ASP A 177 7.39 -10.67 8.72
CA ASP A 177 6.01 -10.19 8.44
C ASP A 177 5.06 -11.29 7.94
N TYR A 178 5.59 -12.40 7.41
CA TYR A 178 4.75 -13.44 6.80
C TYR A 178 4.00 -14.30 7.84
N THR A 179 4.67 -14.74 8.91
CA THR A 179 4.07 -15.55 9.98
C THR A 179 3.17 -14.75 10.91
N SER A 180 3.46 -13.46 11.12
CA SER A 180 2.63 -12.60 11.98
C SER A 180 1.27 -12.26 11.35
N GLN A 181 1.14 -12.43 10.03
CA GLN A 181 -0.03 -12.05 9.25
C GLN A 181 -1.29 -12.85 9.59
N PHE A 182 -1.10 -14.14 9.93
CA PHE A 182 -2.19 -15.06 10.22
C PHE A 182 -2.19 -15.58 11.65
N ALA A 183 -1.27 -15.07 12.49
CA ALA A 183 -1.20 -15.38 13.91
C ALA A 183 -2.55 -15.28 14.66
N PRO A 184 -3.49 -14.36 14.35
CA PRO A 184 -4.81 -14.37 14.98
C PRO A 184 -5.67 -15.60 14.63
N ILE A 185 -5.48 -16.22 13.46
CA ILE A 185 -6.13 -17.49 13.09
C ILE A 185 -5.48 -18.63 13.86
N ASP A 186 -4.14 -18.69 13.88
CA ASP A 186 -3.38 -19.71 14.65
C ASP A 186 -3.73 -19.69 16.14
N ALA A 187 -3.93 -18.48 16.68
CA ALA A 187 -4.36 -18.28 18.05
C ALA A 187 -5.79 -18.79 18.27
N ALA A 188 -6.75 -18.45 17.40
CA ALA A 188 -8.16 -18.77 17.63
C ALA A 188 -8.55 -20.23 17.30
N PHE A 189 -7.85 -20.88 16.38
CA PHE A 189 -8.21 -22.20 15.87
C PHE A 189 -7.10 -23.23 16.06
N ASP A 190 -7.47 -24.44 16.46
CA ASP A 190 -6.66 -25.63 16.28
C ASP A 190 -6.75 -26.09 14.82
N TRP A 191 -5.61 -26.42 14.22
CA TRP A 191 -5.50 -26.91 12.85
C TRP A 191 -4.22 -27.75 12.69
N PRO A 192 -4.11 -28.59 11.64
CA PRO A 192 -2.92 -29.40 11.41
C PRO A 192 -1.77 -28.54 10.84
N GLU A 193 -1.17 -27.73 11.72
CA GLU A 193 -0.04 -26.85 11.40
C GLU A 193 1.15 -27.67 10.90
N PRO A 194 1.71 -27.35 9.72
CA PRO A 194 2.86 -28.07 9.19
C PRO A 194 4.13 -27.72 9.97
N THR A 195 5.02 -28.68 10.12
CA THR A 195 6.38 -28.42 10.63
C THR A 195 7.27 -27.94 9.49
N PHE A 196 7.97 -26.81 9.69
CA PHE A 196 8.91 -26.27 8.72
C PHE A 196 10.11 -25.61 9.42
N GLY A 197 11.24 -25.55 8.73
CA GLY A 197 12.45 -24.91 9.25
C GLY A 197 12.44 -23.40 9.05
N GLU A 198 13.22 -22.66 9.83
CA GLU A 198 13.44 -21.23 9.58
C GLU A 198 13.97 -21.02 8.14
N LEU A 199 13.51 -19.95 7.49
CA LEU A 199 13.98 -19.55 6.17
C LEU A 199 15.17 -18.61 6.31
N ASP A 200 16.35 -19.20 6.53
CA ASP A 200 17.63 -18.50 6.51
C ASP A 200 18.10 -18.20 5.07
N GLU A 201 19.25 -17.53 4.92
CA GLU A 201 19.79 -17.21 3.60
C GLU A 201 20.11 -18.47 2.78
N ASN A 202 20.65 -19.52 3.41
CA ASN A 202 20.91 -20.79 2.71
C ASN A 202 19.62 -21.43 2.19
N GLY A 203 18.54 -21.37 2.96
CA GLY A 203 17.22 -21.83 2.54
C GLY A 203 16.68 -21.05 1.34
N LYS A 204 16.90 -19.72 1.29
CA LYS A 204 16.51 -18.91 0.12
C LYS A 204 17.29 -19.29 -1.12
N GLU A 205 18.60 -19.48 -1.00
CA GLU A 205 19.44 -19.93 -2.11
C GLU A 205 19.04 -21.31 -2.60
N ARG A 206 18.79 -22.26 -1.70
CA ARG A 206 18.30 -23.60 -2.05
C ARG A 206 17.01 -23.55 -2.87
N ILE A 207 16.05 -22.71 -2.48
CA ILE A 207 14.80 -22.54 -3.24
C ILE A 207 15.09 -22.01 -4.66
N ILE A 208 15.95 -20.99 -4.77
CA ILE A 208 16.34 -20.40 -6.06
C ILE A 208 17.01 -21.45 -6.96
N GLU A 209 17.90 -22.27 -6.41
CA GLU A 209 18.58 -23.36 -7.12
C GLU A 209 17.60 -24.44 -7.58
N GLN A 210 16.78 -24.98 -6.66
CA GLN A 210 15.77 -25.99 -6.99
C GLN A 210 14.88 -25.53 -8.15
N VAL A 211 14.43 -24.28 -8.15
CA VAL A 211 13.58 -23.75 -9.24
C VAL A 211 14.34 -23.66 -10.56
N GLN A 212 15.59 -23.20 -10.53
CA GLN A 212 16.40 -22.99 -11.72
C GLN A 212 16.84 -24.29 -12.41
N ASP A 213 16.95 -25.38 -11.66
CA ASP A 213 17.28 -26.70 -12.19
C ASP A 213 16.18 -27.28 -13.11
N ARG A 214 15.02 -26.62 -13.18
CA ARG A 214 13.88 -27.02 -14.01
C ARG A 214 13.97 -26.42 -15.41
N PRO A 215 13.43 -27.09 -16.44
CA PRO A 215 13.42 -26.55 -17.81
C PRO A 215 12.45 -25.37 -17.96
N ASN A 216 11.38 -25.33 -17.17
CA ASN A 216 10.29 -24.38 -17.28
C ASN A 216 9.99 -23.77 -15.91
N TRP A 217 10.35 -22.50 -15.71
CA TRP A 217 10.07 -21.84 -14.44
C TRP A 217 9.87 -20.34 -14.55
N VAL A 218 9.15 -19.79 -13.57
CA VAL A 218 9.04 -18.35 -13.29
C VAL A 218 9.24 -18.10 -11.80
N LEU A 219 10.15 -17.19 -11.46
CA LEU A 219 10.49 -16.78 -10.10
C LEU A 219 10.35 -15.27 -9.97
N GLY A 220 9.43 -14.80 -9.14
CA GLY A 220 9.32 -13.39 -8.79
C GLY A 220 10.02 -13.07 -7.47
N LEU A 221 10.88 -12.06 -7.44
CA LEU A 221 11.59 -11.62 -6.25
C LEU A 221 11.48 -10.11 -6.07
N HIS A 222 11.53 -9.67 -4.82
CA HIS A 222 11.58 -8.26 -4.48
C HIS A 222 12.99 -7.68 -4.36
N ILE A 223 13.99 -8.53 -4.54
CA ILE A 223 15.41 -8.20 -4.51
C ILE A 223 15.97 -8.52 -5.90
N GLU A 224 16.74 -7.60 -6.49
CA GLU A 224 17.45 -7.87 -7.73
C GLU A 224 18.56 -8.89 -7.46
N ARG A 225 18.73 -9.86 -8.35
CA ARG A 225 19.73 -10.93 -8.28
C ARG A 225 20.62 -10.76 -9.50
N PRO A 226 21.75 -10.03 -9.39
CA PRO A 226 22.64 -9.75 -10.52
C PRO A 226 23.08 -10.99 -11.30
N GLU A 227 23.25 -12.12 -10.60
CA GLU A 227 23.58 -13.43 -11.14
C GLU A 227 22.50 -14.00 -12.07
N LEU A 228 21.23 -13.65 -11.85
CA LEU A 228 20.08 -14.08 -12.67
C LEU A 228 19.74 -13.10 -13.80
N ARG A 229 20.59 -12.09 -14.05
CA ARG A 229 20.29 -11.01 -15.00
C ARG A 229 20.00 -11.50 -16.42
N ARG A 230 20.58 -12.61 -16.85
CA ARG A 230 20.34 -13.19 -18.19
C ARG A 230 18.91 -13.74 -18.32
N GLN A 231 18.38 -14.25 -17.22
CA GLN A 231 17.04 -14.81 -17.05
C GLN A 231 15.99 -13.75 -16.67
N LEU A 232 16.36 -12.48 -16.55
CA LEU A 232 15.41 -11.41 -16.22
C LEU A 232 14.36 -11.28 -17.33
N ALA A 233 13.15 -11.74 -17.03
CA ALA A 233 11.99 -11.74 -17.91
C ALA A 233 11.06 -10.55 -17.65
N GLY A 234 11.07 -9.98 -16.44
CA GLY A 234 10.22 -8.85 -16.14
C GLY A 234 10.66 -7.95 -15.01
N VAL A 235 10.22 -6.69 -15.08
CA VAL A 235 10.28 -5.75 -13.96
C VAL A 235 8.90 -5.13 -13.80
N VAL A 236 8.24 -5.41 -12.68
CA VAL A 236 6.91 -4.89 -12.35
C VAL A 236 7.01 -3.87 -11.23
N GLN A 237 6.68 -2.62 -11.54
CA GLN A 237 6.55 -1.55 -10.57
C GLN A 237 5.17 -0.90 -10.77
N THR A 238 4.30 -1.01 -9.77
CA THR A 238 2.90 -0.51 -9.86
C THR A 238 2.72 0.92 -9.35
N ALA A 239 3.71 1.45 -8.61
CA ALA A 239 3.69 2.80 -8.06
C ALA A 239 5.06 3.47 -8.23
N ASN A 240 5.10 4.80 -8.45
CA ASN A 240 6.31 5.57 -8.81
C ASN A 240 7.55 5.33 -7.94
N ARG A 241 7.37 4.87 -6.70
CA ARG A 241 8.43 4.48 -5.77
C ARG A 241 8.08 3.21 -4.98
N GLY A 242 7.18 2.38 -5.50
CA GLY A 242 6.94 1.05 -4.96
C GLY A 242 8.15 0.15 -5.19
N LEU A 243 8.38 -0.81 -4.29
CA LEU A 243 9.43 -1.81 -4.49
C LEU A 243 9.13 -2.57 -5.80
N PRO A 244 10.07 -2.61 -6.75
CA PRO A 244 9.88 -3.41 -7.96
C PRO A 244 9.83 -4.89 -7.61
N ILE A 245 9.11 -5.65 -8.44
CA ILE A 245 9.21 -7.10 -8.49
C ILE A 245 10.03 -7.44 -9.73
N TYR A 246 11.15 -8.12 -9.52
CA TYR A 246 11.98 -8.69 -10.56
C TYR A 246 11.46 -10.09 -10.86
N VAL A 247 11.11 -10.33 -12.11
CA VAL A 247 10.60 -11.62 -12.58
C VAL A 247 11.69 -12.27 -13.40
N TYR A 248 12.16 -13.42 -12.96
CA TYR A 248 13.10 -14.26 -13.68
C TYR A 248 12.33 -15.44 -14.27
N ALA A 249 12.76 -15.92 -15.43
CA ALA A 249 12.18 -17.10 -16.06
C ALA A 249 13.23 -17.88 -16.87
N ALA A 250 13.01 -19.18 -17.05
CA ALA A 250 13.87 -20.02 -17.89
C ALA A 250 14.00 -19.48 -19.33
N ALA A 251 12.87 -19.09 -19.92
CA ALA A 251 12.77 -18.50 -21.25
C ALA A 251 11.46 -17.71 -21.38
N GLY A 252 11.32 -17.01 -22.52
CA GLY A 252 10.07 -16.37 -22.91
C GLY A 252 10.14 -14.84 -23.06
N PRO A 253 8.98 -14.19 -23.22
CA PRO A 253 8.89 -12.76 -23.51
C PRO A 253 9.41 -11.89 -22.36
N ARG A 254 10.00 -10.73 -22.71
CA ARG A 254 10.44 -9.73 -21.73
C ARG A 254 9.42 -8.62 -21.56
N ARG A 255 9.12 -8.23 -20.32
CA ARG A 255 8.08 -7.23 -19.99
C ARG A 255 8.58 -6.21 -18.97
N ILE A 256 8.40 -4.92 -19.26
CA ILE A 256 8.66 -3.85 -18.31
C ILE A 256 7.35 -3.15 -18.02
N VAL A 257 6.93 -3.16 -16.76
CA VAL A 257 5.74 -2.47 -16.29
C VAL A 257 6.18 -1.41 -15.31
N ARG A 258 5.99 -0.14 -15.69
CA ARG A 258 6.28 1.01 -14.84
C ARG A 258 5.02 1.81 -14.59
N PRO A 259 4.93 2.45 -13.43
CA PRO A 259 3.83 3.34 -13.14
C PRO A 259 3.87 4.52 -14.13
N ARG A 260 2.73 4.83 -14.72
CA ARG A 260 2.55 6.06 -15.49
C ARG A 260 1.83 7.06 -14.60
N GLN A 261 2.47 8.19 -14.33
CA GLN A 261 1.78 9.31 -13.69
C GLN A 261 1.14 10.17 -14.79
N PRO A 262 -0.20 10.19 -14.91
CA PRO A 262 -0.85 11.10 -15.84
C PRO A 262 -0.54 12.54 -15.44
N VAL A 263 -0.29 13.39 -16.43
CA VAL A 263 -0.11 14.84 -16.27
C VAL A 263 -1.09 15.55 -17.19
N GLU A 264 -1.62 16.67 -16.72
CA GLU A 264 -2.55 17.50 -17.47
C GLU A 264 -2.04 18.95 -17.49
N PRO A 265 -2.26 19.70 -18.58
CA PRO A 265 -1.91 21.10 -18.65
C PRO A 265 -2.76 21.91 -17.66
N ILE A 266 -2.16 23.00 -17.18
CA ILE A 266 -2.86 23.99 -16.37
C ILE A 266 -2.95 25.28 -17.18
N PRO A 267 -4.17 25.74 -17.50
CA PRO A 267 -4.37 26.91 -18.34
C PRO A 267 -4.00 28.23 -17.64
N MET A 268 -3.77 28.20 -16.33
CA MET A 268 -3.40 29.37 -15.55
C MET A 268 -1.93 29.76 -15.77
N PRO A 269 -1.64 31.03 -16.12
CA PRO A 269 -0.28 31.52 -16.20
C PRO A 269 0.39 31.42 -14.83
N LYS A 270 1.70 31.17 -14.79
CA LYS A 270 2.47 31.11 -13.54
C LYS A 270 3.12 32.46 -13.30
N ILE A 271 3.28 32.85 -12.03
CA ILE A 271 4.02 34.07 -11.68
C ILE A 271 5.43 34.02 -12.31
N GLY A 272 5.79 35.06 -13.04
CA GLY A 272 7.10 35.23 -13.67
C GLY A 272 8.17 35.64 -12.67
N LYS A 273 9.42 35.76 -13.16
CA LYS A 273 10.54 36.20 -12.34
C LYS A 273 10.42 37.67 -11.94
N ASP A 274 9.95 38.52 -12.86
CA ASP A 274 9.87 39.98 -12.69
C ASP A 274 8.49 40.45 -12.20
N ASP A 275 7.53 39.54 -12.14
CA ASP A 275 6.16 39.85 -11.73
C ASP A 275 6.10 40.31 -10.27
N VAL A 276 5.39 41.42 -10.05
CA VAL A 276 5.00 41.87 -8.71
C VAL A 276 3.76 41.09 -8.26
N LEU A 277 3.73 40.70 -6.99
CA LEU A 277 2.60 39.99 -6.41
C LEU A 277 1.39 40.91 -6.28
N GLY A 278 0.30 40.55 -6.95
CA GLY A 278 -0.99 41.24 -6.93
C GLY A 278 -1.72 41.21 -5.57
N ASP A 279 -2.97 41.67 -5.54
CA ASP A 279 -3.72 41.92 -4.30
C ASP A 279 -4.90 40.96 -4.05
N ARG A 280 -5.27 40.13 -5.01
CA ARG A 280 -6.39 39.19 -4.87
C ARG A 280 -5.93 37.74 -4.95
N MET A 281 -5.91 37.05 -3.81
CA MET A 281 -5.60 35.62 -3.75
C MET A 281 -6.84 34.73 -3.92
N SER A 282 -6.71 33.63 -4.67
CA SER A 282 -7.76 32.64 -4.89
C SER A 282 -7.21 31.20 -4.81
N LEU A 283 -8.11 30.25 -4.53
CA LEU A 283 -7.83 28.81 -4.53
C LEU A 283 -8.56 28.12 -5.69
N HIS A 284 -7.87 27.21 -6.36
CA HIS A 284 -8.40 26.45 -7.48
C HIS A 284 -8.19 24.97 -7.24
N ILE A 285 -9.26 24.18 -7.16
CA ILE A 285 -9.15 22.72 -7.06
C ILE A 285 -8.49 22.20 -8.34
N LEU A 286 -7.44 21.41 -8.18
CA LEU A 286 -6.70 20.80 -9.29
C LEU A 286 -7.13 19.35 -9.48
N THR A 287 -7.15 18.91 -10.73
CA THR A 287 -7.21 17.47 -11.02
C THR A 287 -5.91 16.79 -10.58
N GLY A 288 -5.94 15.45 -10.47
CA GLY A 288 -4.73 14.67 -10.18
C GLY A 288 -3.62 14.90 -11.21
N GLY A 289 -3.96 14.99 -12.50
CA GLY A 289 -3.02 15.25 -13.59
C GLY A 289 -2.44 16.67 -13.54
N GLN A 290 -3.24 17.67 -13.20
CA GLN A 290 -2.78 19.06 -13.07
C GLN A 290 -1.82 19.21 -11.88
N PHE A 291 -2.20 18.67 -10.72
CA PHE A 291 -1.32 18.69 -9.55
C PHE A 291 -0.03 17.92 -9.81
N ALA A 292 -0.11 16.77 -10.47
CA ALA A 292 1.06 16.00 -10.92
C ALA A 292 2.00 16.82 -11.81
N ALA A 293 1.46 17.59 -12.76
CA ALA A 293 2.23 18.44 -13.67
C ALA A 293 3.00 19.55 -12.91
N ILE A 294 2.32 20.31 -12.04
CA ILE A 294 2.98 21.38 -11.26
C ILE A 294 4.02 20.79 -10.31
N ARG A 295 3.65 19.74 -9.59
CA ARG A 295 4.53 19.08 -8.63
C ARG A 295 5.83 18.62 -9.27
N SER A 296 5.76 18.08 -10.49
CA SER A 296 6.94 17.65 -11.25
C SER A 296 7.84 18.81 -11.68
N GLN A 297 7.31 20.03 -11.78
CA GLN A 297 8.08 21.23 -12.13
C GLN A 297 8.75 21.89 -10.90
N PHE A 298 8.09 21.90 -9.74
CA PHE A 298 8.52 22.76 -8.61
C PHE A 298 8.81 22.03 -7.31
N MET A 299 8.35 20.81 -7.12
CA MET A 299 8.62 20.05 -5.90
C MET A 299 10.01 19.41 -5.96
N SER A 300 10.67 19.29 -4.81
CA SER A 300 11.94 18.58 -4.73
C SER A 300 11.82 17.15 -5.26
N LYS A 301 12.80 16.72 -6.05
CA LYS A 301 12.95 15.34 -6.53
C LYS A 301 13.07 14.33 -5.39
N THR A 302 13.44 14.76 -4.19
CA THR A 302 13.58 13.86 -3.02
C THR A 302 12.25 13.50 -2.36
N ILE A 303 11.21 14.34 -2.47
CA ILE A 303 9.92 14.12 -1.81
C ILE A 303 9.14 13.00 -2.54
N LYS A 304 8.69 11.98 -1.78
CA LYS A 304 7.92 10.85 -2.33
C LYS A 304 6.53 11.34 -2.80
N PRO A 305 6.15 11.12 -4.07
CA PRO A 305 4.83 11.50 -4.56
C PRO A 305 3.72 10.71 -3.84
N GLY A 306 2.80 11.40 -3.16
CA GLY A 306 1.55 10.83 -2.64
C GLY A 306 0.35 11.20 -3.50
N SER A 307 -0.74 10.44 -3.37
CA SER A 307 -2.04 10.79 -3.95
C SER A 307 -2.85 11.56 -2.92
N PRO A 308 -3.10 12.87 -3.13
CA PRO A 308 -3.84 13.66 -2.16
C PRO A 308 -5.34 13.34 -2.18
N LEU A 309 -6.02 13.65 -1.09
CA LEU A 309 -7.48 13.75 -1.04
C LEU A 309 -7.95 14.95 -1.88
N ILE A 310 -7.31 16.10 -1.66
CA ILE A 310 -7.60 17.34 -2.39
C ILE A 310 -6.29 18.06 -2.66
N ALA A 311 -6.16 18.62 -3.87
CA ALA A 311 -5.05 19.46 -4.28
C ALA A 311 -5.59 20.82 -4.76
N CYS A 312 -4.94 21.89 -4.35
CA CYS A 312 -5.32 23.25 -4.66
C CYS A 312 -4.14 24.02 -5.25
N GLY A 313 -4.36 24.68 -6.38
CA GLY A 313 -3.51 25.75 -6.89
C GLY A 313 -3.84 27.05 -6.16
N VAL A 314 -2.80 27.80 -5.79
CA VAL A 314 -2.93 29.13 -5.20
C VAL A 314 -2.60 30.15 -6.27
N ALA A 315 -3.52 31.07 -6.54
CA ALA A 315 -3.34 32.12 -7.54
C ALA A 315 -3.43 33.50 -6.90
N VAL A 316 -2.71 34.47 -7.45
CA VAL A 316 -2.87 35.89 -7.14
C VAL A 316 -3.06 36.65 -8.45
N ASP A 317 -4.15 37.41 -8.55
CA ASP A 317 -4.56 38.12 -9.76
C ASP A 317 -4.54 37.23 -11.02
N GLY A 318 -5.04 36.00 -10.87
CA GLY A 318 -5.12 35.02 -11.95
C GLY A 318 -3.81 34.32 -12.31
N LYS A 319 -2.68 34.64 -11.65
CA LYS A 319 -1.39 33.96 -11.83
C LYS A 319 -1.15 32.93 -10.74
N LEU A 320 -0.81 31.70 -11.12
CA LEU A 320 -0.45 30.63 -10.20
C LEU A 320 0.86 30.96 -9.49
N ILE A 321 0.83 30.99 -8.15
CA ILE A 321 1.99 31.26 -7.30
C ILE A 321 2.51 30.01 -6.58
N GLY A 322 1.73 28.93 -6.57
CA GLY A 322 2.12 27.65 -5.99
C GLY A 322 0.94 26.69 -5.86
N ALA A 323 1.13 25.59 -5.14
CA ALA A 323 0.07 24.65 -4.86
C ALA A 323 0.28 23.98 -3.49
N PHE A 324 -0.82 23.51 -2.91
CA PHE A 324 -0.81 22.65 -1.73
C PHE A 324 -1.78 21.48 -1.89
N ALA A 325 -1.62 20.45 -1.07
CA ALA A 325 -2.48 19.29 -1.08
C ALA A 325 -2.59 18.63 0.29
N TYR A 326 -3.77 18.08 0.58
CA TYR A 326 -4.08 17.42 1.84
C TYR A 326 -4.26 15.91 1.67
N LEU A 327 -3.94 15.19 2.74
CA LEU A 327 -4.41 13.84 3.00
C LEU A 327 -5.50 13.84 4.07
N PRO A 328 -6.32 12.78 4.13
CA PRO A 328 -7.27 12.60 5.22
C PRO A 328 -6.55 12.58 6.58
N PRO A 329 -7.26 12.92 7.68
CA PRO A 329 -6.77 12.76 9.02
C PRO A 329 -6.28 11.32 9.28
N LYS A 330 -5.06 11.17 9.81
CA LYS A 330 -4.46 9.85 10.10
C LYS A 330 -4.52 9.47 11.58
N PHE A 331 -4.18 10.39 12.48
CA PHE A 331 -4.07 10.13 13.92
C PHE A 331 -5.12 10.89 14.72
N ASP A 332 -5.14 12.22 14.58
CA ASP A 332 -6.20 13.06 15.14
C ASP A 332 -7.30 13.24 14.07
N PRO A 333 -8.55 12.78 14.31
CA PRO A 333 -9.63 12.82 13.34
C PRO A 333 -10.03 14.24 12.90
N ASN A 334 -9.66 15.28 13.65
CA ASN A 334 -10.00 16.68 13.36
C ASN A 334 -8.83 17.46 12.73
N THR A 335 -7.70 16.80 12.47
CA THR A 335 -6.49 17.44 11.94
C THR A 335 -6.16 16.89 10.56
N ALA A 336 -6.24 17.75 9.54
CA ALA A 336 -5.85 17.39 8.18
C ALA A 336 -4.32 17.34 8.03
N TYR A 337 -3.81 16.37 7.26
CA TYR A 337 -2.37 16.31 6.98
C TYR A 337 -2.03 17.06 5.69
N LEU A 338 -1.32 18.18 5.80
CA LEU A 338 -0.78 18.95 4.67
C LEU A 338 0.39 18.15 4.07
N MET A 339 0.08 17.39 3.02
CA MET A 339 0.99 16.44 2.38
C MET A 339 2.04 17.13 1.51
N SER A 340 1.66 18.23 0.89
CA SER A 340 2.53 18.97 -0.01
C SER A 340 2.14 20.42 0.00
N ASP A 341 3.14 21.28 -0.04
CA ASP A 341 2.96 22.70 -0.25
C ASP A 341 4.25 23.31 -0.80
N PHE A 342 4.19 23.89 -1.99
CA PHE A 342 5.36 24.42 -2.68
C PHE A 342 4.99 25.65 -3.52
N PRO A 343 5.88 26.66 -3.58
CA PRO A 343 5.70 27.80 -4.46
C PRO A 343 6.17 27.48 -5.90
N VAL A 344 5.77 28.30 -6.85
CA VAL A 344 6.48 28.45 -8.12
C VAL A 344 7.88 29.00 -7.82
N SER A 345 8.93 28.29 -8.23
CA SER A 345 10.29 28.46 -7.68
C SER A 345 11.10 29.62 -8.28
N TRP A 346 10.71 30.11 -9.46
CA TRP A 346 11.41 31.17 -10.20
C TRP A 346 10.88 32.60 -9.92
N THR A 347 9.96 32.76 -8.98
CA THR A 347 9.53 34.07 -8.48
C THR A 347 10.67 34.89 -7.87
N ARG A 348 10.56 36.23 -7.88
CA ARG A 348 11.46 37.13 -7.12
C ARG A 348 11.37 36.98 -5.61
N TYR A 349 10.25 36.49 -5.06
CA TYR A 349 10.03 36.46 -3.61
C TYR A 349 10.68 35.26 -2.92
N ARG A 350 11.67 35.48 -2.06
CA ARG A 350 12.41 34.41 -1.35
C ARG A 350 11.52 33.60 -0.41
N ARG A 351 10.45 34.20 0.12
CA ARG A 351 9.58 33.61 1.15
C ARG A 351 8.17 33.23 0.66
N LEU A 352 7.96 33.12 -0.66
CA LEU A 352 6.65 32.77 -1.22
C LEU A 352 6.11 31.44 -0.68
N ALA A 353 7.00 30.48 -0.36
CA ALA A 353 6.61 29.21 0.24
C ALA A 353 5.77 29.36 1.53
N LYS A 354 5.98 30.45 2.30
CA LYS A 354 5.19 30.73 3.50
C LYS A 354 3.75 31.15 3.17
N LEU A 355 3.56 31.90 2.08
CA LEU A 355 2.23 32.28 1.61
C LEU A 355 1.42 31.05 1.22
N ILE A 356 2.05 30.03 0.62
CA ILE A 356 1.37 28.78 0.25
C ILE A 356 0.86 28.04 1.50
N VAL A 357 1.66 27.96 2.57
CA VAL A 357 1.22 27.41 3.86
C VAL A 357 0.08 28.23 4.46
N MET A 358 0.21 29.56 4.41
CA MET A 358 -0.81 30.46 4.93
C MET A 358 -2.14 30.28 4.19
N ALA A 359 -2.10 30.19 2.85
CA ALA A 359 -3.24 29.90 1.98
C ALA A 359 -3.87 28.53 2.29
N ALA A 360 -3.06 27.51 2.59
CA ALA A 360 -3.56 26.22 3.04
C ALA A 360 -4.28 26.34 4.40
N SER A 361 -3.84 27.24 5.28
CA SER A 361 -4.42 27.39 6.61
C SER A 361 -5.67 28.28 6.71
N THR A 362 -6.23 28.77 5.59
CA THR A 362 -7.36 29.72 5.61
C THR A 362 -8.74 29.07 5.78
N LYS A 363 -9.77 29.90 5.96
CA LYS A 363 -11.18 29.47 6.04
C LYS A 363 -11.64 28.77 4.77
N GLU A 364 -11.23 29.26 3.61
CA GLU A 364 -11.57 28.71 2.31
C GLU A 364 -10.98 27.32 2.13
N ALA A 365 -9.70 27.14 2.48
CA ALA A 365 -9.07 25.82 2.46
C ALA A 365 -9.73 24.85 3.46
N GLN A 366 -10.08 25.32 4.67
CA GLN A 366 -10.85 24.55 5.65
C GLN A 366 -12.19 24.09 5.08
N LEU A 367 -12.95 24.98 4.45
CA LEU A 367 -14.24 24.65 3.85
C LEU A 367 -14.10 23.59 2.76
N LEU A 368 -13.07 23.69 1.91
CA LEU A 368 -12.80 22.71 0.86
C LEU A 368 -12.53 21.32 1.43
N ILE A 369 -11.66 21.19 2.45
CA ILE A 369 -11.34 19.88 3.02
C ILE A 369 -12.50 19.29 3.83
N GLN A 370 -13.24 20.13 4.57
CA GLN A 370 -14.42 19.67 5.33
C GLN A 370 -15.51 19.15 4.40
N ARG A 371 -15.74 19.79 3.26
CA ARG A 371 -16.67 19.30 2.22
C ARG A 371 -16.22 17.97 1.63
N SER A 372 -14.92 17.81 1.37
CA SER A 372 -14.39 16.56 0.82
C SER A 372 -14.47 15.38 1.80
N LEU A 373 -14.42 15.64 3.11
CA LEU A 373 -14.43 14.60 4.14
C LEU A 373 -15.80 14.39 4.79
N SER A 374 -16.75 15.30 4.58
CA SER A 374 -17.99 15.40 5.35
C SER A 374 -17.74 15.38 6.87
N LYS A 375 -16.66 16.05 7.31
CA LYS A 375 -16.21 16.09 8.70
C LYS A 375 -15.72 17.47 9.09
N ARG A 376 -15.79 17.77 10.39
CA ARG A 376 -15.21 18.98 10.95
C ARG A 376 -13.69 18.84 11.04
N ILE A 377 -12.96 19.86 10.58
CA ILE A 377 -11.50 19.91 10.62
C ILE A 377 -11.13 21.22 11.30
N THR A 378 -10.38 21.16 12.40
CA THR A 378 -10.02 22.32 13.23
C THR A 378 -8.51 22.59 13.23
N GLY A 379 -7.70 21.62 12.80
CA GLY A 379 -6.26 21.74 12.73
C GLY A 379 -5.69 21.23 11.41
N TRP A 380 -4.41 21.54 11.22
CA TRP A 380 -3.59 20.91 10.20
C TRP A 380 -2.22 20.56 10.76
N ALA A 381 -1.60 19.53 10.20
CA ALA A 381 -0.24 19.11 10.52
C ALA A 381 0.54 18.75 9.24
N THR A 382 1.86 18.86 9.28
CA THR A 382 2.76 18.48 8.19
C THR A 382 4.09 17.95 8.74
N THR A 383 4.85 17.26 7.89
CA THR A 383 6.21 16.83 8.19
C THR A 383 7.18 17.56 7.27
N ALA A 384 8.20 18.18 7.86
CA ALA A 384 9.31 18.80 7.15
C ALA A 384 10.61 18.03 7.43
N PHE A 385 11.34 17.69 6.38
CA PHE A 385 12.67 17.07 6.46
C PHE A 385 13.75 18.14 6.25
N THR A 386 14.76 18.17 7.12
CA THR A 386 15.85 19.17 7.07
C THR A 386 17.04 18.75 7.94
N ASP A 387 18.24 19.22 7.63
CA ASP A 387 19.41 19.03 8.50
C ASP A 387 19.47 20.01 9.68
N ARG A 388 18.52 20.96 9.73
CA ARG A 388 18.44 21.96 10.80
C ARG A 388 17.40 21.54 11.84
N PRO A 389 17.59 21.89 13.13
CA PRO A 389 16.63 21.58 14.17
C PRO A 389 15.28 22.31 14.01
N ASN A 390 15.20 23.30 13.12
CA ASN A 390 13.97 24.01 12.79
C ASN A 390 13.86 24.28 11.29
N SER A 391 12.66 24.19 10.74
CA SER A 391 12.37 24.57 9.36
C SER A 391 12.33 26.10 9.21
N ALA A 392 13.05 26.64 8.22
CA ALA A 392 12.98 28.07 7.87
C ALA A 392 11.57 28.49 7.39
N LYS A 393 10.81 27.52 6.86
CA LYS A 393 9.47 27.71 6.31
C LYS A 393 8.41 27.72 7.40
N TYR A 394 8.33 26.65 8.19
CA TYR A 394 7.28 26.47 9.21
C TYR A 394 7.66 27.01 10.59
N GLY A 395 8.95 27.06 10.92
CA GLY A 395 9.41 27.32 12.28
C GLY A 395 9.26 28.75 12.77
N ARG A 396 9.17 29.75 11.87
CA ARG A 396 9.00 31.17 12.23
C ARG A 396 8.22 31.95 11.19
N GLY A 397 7.34 32.84 11.66
CA GLY A 397 6.71 33.86 10.83
C GLY A 397 5.38 33.49 10.17
N ILE A 398 4.83 32.31 10.46
CA ILE A 398 3.45 31.93 10.12
C ILE A 398 2.64 31.89 11.43
N PRO A 399 1.57 32.69 11.59
CA PRO A 399 0.82 32.73 12.84
C PRO A 399 0.18 31.39 13.19
N GLY A 400 0.22 31.04 14.47
CA GLY A 400 -0.43 29.83 14.99
C GLY A 400 0.30 28.51 14.71
N VAL A 401 1.34 28.52 13.87
CA VAL A 401 2.14 27.33 13.57
C VAL A 401 3.15 27.07 14.68
N ARG A 402 3.19 25.82 15.17
CA ARG A 402 4.11 25.37 16.21
C ARG A 402 4.79 24.07 15.80
N LEU A 403 6.03 23.89 16.26
CA LEU A 403 6.71 22.60 16.21
C LEU A 403 6.04 21.69 17.24
N GLN A 404 5.46 20.58 16.79
CA GLN A 404 4.78 19.60 17.62
C GLN A 404 5.72 18.46 18.03
N LYS A 405 6.57 18.01 17.11
CA LYS A 405 7.53 16.93 17.35
C LYS A 405 8.80 17.14 16.53
N ARG A 406 9.94 16.78 17.11
CA ARG A 406 11.24 16.68 16.44
C ARG A 406 11.76 15.26 16.61
N THR A 407 12.14 14.62 15.52
CA THR A 407 12.75 13.29 15.50
C THR A 407 14.04 13.35 14.71
N GLU A 408 15.12 12.75 15.22
CA GLU A 408 16.36 12.55 14.49
C GLU A 408 16.32 11.18 13.78
N ALA A 409 16.80 11.14 12.54
CA ALA A 409 16.90 9.91 11.77
C ALA A 409 17.88 8.93 12.44
N THR A 410 17.50 7.66 12.49
CA THR A 410 18.30 6.56 13.04
C THR A 410 18.34 5.39 12.06
N PRO A 411 19.24 4.39 12.20
CA PRO A 411 19.21 3.21 11.35
C PRO A 411 17.88 2.44 11.37
N LYS A 412 17.15 2.47 12.49
CA LYS A 412 15.84 1.81 12.65
C LYS A 412 14.67 2.67 12.15
N ASP A 413 14.83 3.99 12.15
CA ASP A 413 13.85 4.95 11.62
C ASP A 413 14.62 6.01 10.82
N PRO A 414 14.96 5.73 9.54
CA PRO A 414 15.83 6.59 8.75
C PRO A 414 15.11 7.88 8.28
N GLY A 415 13.84 8.09 8.62
CA GLY A 415 13.06 9.23 8.14
C GLY A 415 12.92 9.21 6.62
N ASP A 416 13.45 10.23 5.94
CA ASP A 416 13.50 10.26 4.47
C ASP A 416 14.80 9.68 3.88
N GLY A 417 15.73 9.22 4.73
CA GLY A 417 17.01 8.64 4.36
C GLY A 417 18.04 9.66 3.84
N ILE A 418 17.73 10.96 3.92
CA ILE A 418 18.59 12.03 3.39
C ILE A 418 18.92 13.04 4.47
N HIS A 419 17.91 13.48 5.23
CA HIS A 419 18.05 14.56 6.19
C HIS A 419 18.14 14.07 7.62
N ARG A 420 18.86 14.82 8.46
CA ARG A 420 19.01 14.51 9.89
C ARG A 420 17.71 14.58 10.68
N TYR A 421 16.87 15.58 10.43
CA TYR A 421 15.65 15.82 11.22
C TYR A 421 14.37 15.61 10.43
N GLN A 422 13.42 14.95 11.09
CA GLN A 422 12.01 14.92 10.75
C GLN A 422 11.22 15.79 11.75
N LEU A 423 10.67 16.90 11.27
CA LEU A 423 9.99 17.90 12.08
C LEU A 423 8.49 17.90 11.79
N GLN A 424 7.66 17.65 12.79
CA GLN A 424 6.21 17.79 12.68
C GLN A 424 5.78 19.18 13.11
N TYR A 425 5.16 19.90 12.19
CA TYR A 425 4.58 21.22 12.44
C TYR A 425 3.07 21.15 12.30
N GLY A 426 2.36 21.99 13.03
CA GLY A 426 0.92 22.11 12.88
C GLY A 426 0.37 23.36 13.54
N GLY A 427 -0.91 23.61 13.31
CA GLY A 427 -1.60 24.78 13.85
C GLY A 427 -3.10 24.73 13.57
N PRO A 428 -3.85 25.74 14.07
CA PRO A 428 -5.25 25.87 13.75
C PRO A 428 -5.44 26.17 12.26
N ILE A 429 -6.53 25.68 11.69
CA ILE A 429 -6.99 26.04 10.33
C ILE A 429 -8.19 27.00 10.43
N GLY A 430 -8.36 27.90 9.47
CA GLY A 430 -9.53 28.79 9.39
C GLY A 430 -9.48 30.04 10.27
N ARG A 431 -8.30 30.42 10.80
CA ARG A 431 -8.17 31.62 11.66
C ARG A 431 -8.25 32.94 10.89
N TYR A 432 -7.94 32.92 9.60
CA TYR A 432 -8.00 34.06 8.69
C TYR A 432 -8.45 33.58 7.30
N ASP A 433 -8.87 34.51 6.44
CA ASP A 433 -9.24 34.26 5.05
C ASP A 433 -8.04 34.49 4.12
N LEU A 434 -8.25 34.30 2.81
CA LEU A 434 -7.20 34.49 1.80
C LEU A 434 -6.68 35.94 1.76
N ALA A 435 -7.55 36.94 1.92
CA ALA A 435 -7.14 38.34 1.91
C ALA A 435 -6.22 38.65 3.11
N GLY A 436 -6.63 38.27 4.32
CA GLY A 436 -5.83 38.45 5.52
C GLY A 436 -4.52 37.66 5.49
N ALA A 437 -4.50 36.48 4.86
CA ALA A 437 -3.26 35.73 4.63
C ALA A 437 -2.29 36.51 3.74
N LEU A 438 -2.78 37.07 2.63
CA LEU A 438 -1.97 37.81 1.67
C LEU A 438 -1.41 39.09 2.27
N GLU A 439 -2.25 39.91 2.91
CA GLU A 439 -1.82 41.16 3.54
C GLU A 439 -0.76 40.93 4.62
N LEU A 440 -1.00 39.95 5.48
CA LEU A 440 -0.06 39.61 6.53
C LEU A 440 1.28 39.12 5.95
N TRP A 441 1.24 38.31 4.89
CA TRP A 441 2.45 37.86 4.23
C TRP A 441 3.19 39.02 3.57
N LYS A 442 2.49 39.91 2.86
CA LYS A 442 3.09 41.11 2.25
C LYS A 442 3.79 41.98 3.29
N THR A 443 3.13 42.19 4.42
CA THR A 443 3.65 42.97 5.54
C THR A 443 4.91 42.36 6.16
N LYS A 444 4.92 41.05 6.40
CA LYS A 444 6.02 40.37 7.12
C LYS A 444 7.15 39.85 6.25
N HIS A 445 6.84 39.47 5.01
CA HIS A 445 7.75 38.71 4.14
C HIS A 445 7.82 39.24 2.71
N GLY A 446 6.86 40.07 2.27
CA GLY A 446 6.75 40.52 0.88
C GLY A 446 7.89 41.42 0.40
N LYS A 447 8.66 42.02 1.32
CA LYS A 447 9.84 42.83 0.99
C LYS A 447 11.13 42.02 0.78
N ASP A 448 11.11 40.71 1.05
CA ASP A 448 12.27 39.81 0.92
C ASP A 448 12.34 39.23 -0.51
N GLU A 449 13.01 39.97 -1.38
CA GLU A 449 13.17 39.67 -2.81
C GLU A 449 14.58 39.18 -3.15
N ARG A 450 14.74 38.53 -4.31
CA ARG A 450 15.97 37.89 -4.75
C ARG A 450 17.01 38.83 -5.31
#